data_AF-A0A933X1B9-F1
#
_entry.id   AF-A0A933X1B9-F1
#
_cell.length_a   1.000
_cell.length_b   1.000
_cell.length_c   1.000
_cell.angle_alpha   90.00
_cell.angle_beta   90.00
_cell.angle_gamma   90.00
#
_symmetry.space_group_name_H-M   'P 1'
#
loop_
_entity.id
_entity.type
_entity.pdbx_description
1 polymer ?
#
loop_
_entity_poly.entity_id
_entity_poly.type
_entity_poly.pdbx_seq_one_letter_code
_entity_poly.pdbx_strand_id
1 'polypeptide(L)'
;MPALPVDRARLIAYLTALVTFSFLTSPLWLGAGLAAVLALAGRQGPRLLRRALLATLAFSGAASATYAALSWWTQHRLPLDWLLAANLRVLLMALLTFLFIARVNLFRALDFSRRLTFLLTLAVSQSLGLRRTLDDFRLGLHSRAIRPAGLKARYRAAARAAAWLLDRALANAHESAQALQSRGFFK
;
A
#
# COMPACT_ATOMS: atom_id res chain seq x y z
N MET A 1 -14.86 -26.56 17.70
CA MET A 1 -15.67 -25.77 16.75
C MET A 1 -14.76 -24.81 16.01
N PRO A 2 -14.45 -25.01 14.71
CA PRO A 2 -13.42 -24.22 14.04
C PRO A 2 -14.02 -22.88 13.59
N ALA A 3 -13.61 -21.80 14.26
CA ALA A 3 -13.97 -20.44 13.92
C ALA A 3 -13.26 -20.01 12.62
N LEU A 4 -13.86 -20.28 11.47
CA LEU A 4 -13.61 -19.54 10.24
C LEU A 4 -14.65 -18.38 10.19
N PRO A 5 -14.43 -17.21 9.56
CA PRO A 5 -13.20 -16.60 9.07
C PRO A 5 -13.35 -15.04 9.00
N VAL A 6 -13.55 -14.34 10.12
CA VAL A 6 -13.95 -12.91 10.13
C VAL A 6 -13.04 -12.03 9.25
N ASP A 7 -11.73 -12.27 9.26
CA ASP A 7 -10.77 -11.52 8.46
C ASP A 7 -10.84 -11.84 6.95
N ARG A 8 -11.19 -13.07 6.56
CA ARG A 8 -11.44 -13.42 5.15
C ARG A 8 -12.78 -12.89 4.66
N ALA A 9 -13.82 -12.89 5.50
CA ALA A 9 -15.08 -12.22 5.17
C ALA A 9 -14.85 -10.72 4.93
N ARG A 10 -14.01 -10.07 5.77
CA ARG A 10 -13.59 -8.68 5.57
C ARG A 10 -12.78 -8.47 4.29
N LEU A 11 -11.91 -9.41 3.91
CA LEU A 11 -11.16 -9.34 2.65
C LEU A 11 -12.07 -9.46 1.43
N ILE A 12 -13.02 -10.40 1.45
CA ILE A 12 -14.00 -10.55 0.36
C ILE A 12 -14.91 -9.32 0.31
N ALA A 13 -15.40 -8.83 1.45
CA ALA A 13 -16.19 -7.61 1.53
C ALA A 13 -15.41 -6.38 1.02
N TYR A 14 -14.12 -6.30 1.34
CA TYR A 14 -13.24 -5.25 0.82
C TYR A 14 -13.08 -5.32 -0.70
N LEU A 15 -12.75 -6.49 -1.25
CA LEU A 15 -12.56 -6.67 -2.69
C LEU A 15 -13.85 -6.42 -3.48
N THR A 16 -14.97 -6.93 -2.98
CA THR A 16 -16.29 -6.70 -3.58
C THR A 16 -16.65 -5.23 -3.54
N ALA A 17 -16.52 -4.56 -2.39
CA ALA A 17 -16.75 -3.13 -2.29
C ALA A 17 -15.84 -2.32 -3.23
N LEU A 18 -14.56 -2.68 -3.34
CA LEU A 18 -13.61 -2.04 -4.24
C LEU A 18 -14.09 -2.10 -5.70
N VAL A 19 -14.50 -3.29 -6.14
CA VAL A 19 -15.03 -3.51 -7.50
C VAL A 19 -16.34 -2.76 -7.70
N THR A 20 -17.29 -2.85 -6.76
CA THR A 20 -18.59 -2.18 -6.85
C THR A 20 -18.45 -0.66 -6.97
N PHE A 21 -17.61 -0.04 -6.15
CA PHE A 21 -17.36 1.40 -6.22
C PHE A 21 -16.57 1.84 -7.45
N SER A 22 -15.80 0.95 -8.07
CA SER A 22 -15.16 1.23 -9.36
C SER A 22 -16.19 1.48 -10.46
N PHE A 23 -17.30 0.71 -10.47
CA PHE A 23 -18.37 0.85 -11.44
C PHE A 23 -19.37 1.99 -11.14
N LEU A 24 -19.34 2.54 -9.93
CA LEU A 24 -20.26 3.61 -9.52
C LEU A 24 -19.80 4.95 -10.10
N THR A 25 -20.64 5.52 -10.97
CA THR A 25 -20.42 6.85 -11.59
C THR A 25 -21.23 7.96 -10.93
N SER A 26 -22.28 7.61 -10.20
CA SER A 26 -23.18 8.58 -9.56
C SER A 26 -22.56 9.23 -8.31
N PRO A 27 -22.48 10.57 -8.24
CA PRO A 27 -21.80 11.28 -7.15
C PRO A 27 -22.51 11.09 -5.80
N LEU A 28 -23.85 10.96 -5.79
CA LEU A 28 -24.62 10.72 -4.57
C LEU A 28 -24.29 9.36 -3.92
N TRP A 29 -24.13 8.31 -4.73
CA TRP A 29 -23.81 6.97 -4.22
C TRP A 29 -22.36 6.88 -3.73
N LEU A 30 -21.45 7.61 -4.37
CA LEU A 30 -20.06 7.74 -3.89
C LEU A 30 -20.00 8.50 -2.55
N GLY A 31 -20.80 9.56 -2.40
CA GLY A 31 -20.94 10.29 -1.14
C GLY A 31 -21.53 9.43 -0.02
N ALA A 32 -22.59 8.66 -0.31
CA ALA A 32 -23.18 7.71 0.62
C ALA A 32 -22.18 6.61 1.02
N GLY A 33 -21.43 6.07 0.06
CA GLY A 33 -20.35 5.10 0.31
C GLY A 33 -19.27 5.67 1.22
N LEU A 34 -18.88 6.93 1.01
CA LEU A 34 -17.89 7.61 1.85
C LEU A 34 -18.40 7.82 3.27
N ALA A 35 -19.65 8.24 3.44
CA ALA A 35 -20.28 8.36 4.75
C ALA A 35 -20.36 7.00 5.48
N ALA A 36 -20.74 5.93 4.76
CA ALA A 36 -20.79 4.58 5.31
C ALA A 36 -19.41 4.08 5.76
N VAL A 37 -18.36 4.31 4.96
CA VAL A 37 -16.98 3.93 5.31
C VAL A 37 -16.48 4.74 6.51
N LEU A 38 -16.82 6.03 6.61
CA LEU A 38 -16.48 6.85 7.79
C LEU A 38 -17.23 6.39 9.04
N ALA A 39 -18.50 6.00 8.93
CA ALA A 39 -19.26 5.43 10.03
C ALA A 39 -18.63 4.13 10.53
N LEU A 40 -18.21 3.25 9.61
CA LEU A 40 -17.48 2.02 9.93
C LEU A 40 -16.09 2.28 10.54
N ALA A 41 -15.43 3.37 10.16
CA ALA A 41 -14.13 3.76 10.72
C ALA A 41 -14.26 4.26 12.18
N GLY A 42 -15.42 4.78 12.57
CA GLY A 42 -15.70 5.26 13.93
C GLY A 42 -14.73 6.35 14.38
N ARG A 43 -14.18 6.22 15.60
CA ARG A 43 -13.28 7.23 16.20
C ARG A 43 -11.95 7.44 15.46
N GLN A 44 -11.54 6.50 14.60
CA GLN A 44 -10.33 6.65 13.77
C GLN A 44 -10.62 7.34 12.44
N GLY A 45 -11.90 7.53 12.08
CA GLY A 45 -12.37 8.13 10.83
C GLY A 45 -11.64 9.40 10.41
N PRO A 46 -11.55 10.46 11.23
CA PRO A 46 -10.92 11.72 10.80
C PRO A 46 -9.42 11.58 10.54
N ARG A 47 -8.73 10.70 11.27
CA ARG A 47 -7.29 10.43 11.05
C ARG A 47 -7.06 9.66 9.76
N LEU A 48 -7.91 8.68 9.46
CA LEU A 48 -7.86 7.94 8.19
C LEU A 48 -8.22 8.85 7.01
N LEU A 49 -9.24 9.70 7.17
CA LEU A 49 -9.66 10.66 6.15
C LEU A 49 -8.54 11.64 5.81
N ARG A 50 -7.86 12.20 6.82
CA ARG A 50 -6.72 13.09 6.60
C ARG A 50 -5.58 12.39 5.87
N ARG A 51 -5.28 11.14 6.22
CA ARG A 51 -4.25 10.34 5.52
C ARG A 51 -4.65 10.04 4.08
N ALA A 52 -5.90 9.65 3.85
CA ALA A 52 -6.44 9.37 2.53
C ALA A 52 -6.40 10.63 1.66
N LEU A 53 -6.89 11.76 2.17
CA LEU A 53 -6.81 13.06 1.50
C LEU A 53 -5.38 13.43 1.15
N LEU A 54 -4.44 13.39 2.11
CA LEU A 54 -3.04 13.74 1.84
C LEU A 54 -2.41 12.81 0.79
N ALA A 55 -2.77 11.53 0.79
CA ALA A 55 -2.27 10.57 -0.19
C ALA A 55 -2.86 10.81 -1.60
N THR A 56 -4.13 11.17 -1.71
CA THR A 56 -4.81 11.32 -3.00
C THR A 56 -4.70 12.73 -3.58
N LEU A 57 -4.56 13.77 -2.76
CA LEU A 57 -4.64 15.17 -3.19
C LEU A 57 -3.54 15.53 -4.20
N ALA A 58 -2.31 15.04 -4.03
CA ALA A 58 -1.24 15.30 -5.00
C ALA A 58 -1.56 14.75 -6.40
N PHE A 59 -2.06 13.50 -6.46
CA PHE A 59 -2.39 12.85 -7.73
C PHE A 59 -3.70 13.40 -8.33
N SER A 60 -4.77 13.40 -7.53
CA SER A 60 -6.10 13.84 -7.94
C SER A 60 -6.14 15.34 -8.26
N GLY A 61 -5.36 16.14 -7.55
CA GLY A 61 -5.20 17.57 -7.83
C GLY A 61 -4.53 17.82 -9.18
N ALA A 62 -3.44 17.11 -9.47
CA ALA A 62 -2.78 17.19 -10.77
C ALA A 62 -3.71 16.74 -11.91
N ALA A 63 -4.37 15.59 -11.75
CA ALA A 63 -5.31 15.06 -12.74
C ALA A 63 -6.50 16.02 -12.99
N SER A 64 -7.06 16.59 -11.91
CA SER A 64 -8.16 17.55 -12.01
C SER A 64 -7.71 18.85 -12.67
N ALA A 65 -6.51 19.34 -12.36
CA ALA A 65 -5.96 20.56 -12.96
C ALA A 65 -5.71 20.39 -14.45
N THR A 66 -5.12 19.27 -14.88
CA THR A 66 -4.91 18.96 -16.29
C THR A 66 -6.23 18.88 -17.06
N TYR A 67 -7.22 18.18 -16.51
CA TYR A 67 -8.52 18.03 -17.17
C TYR A 67 -9.32 19.34 -17.19
N ALA A 68 -9.26 20.13 -16.10
CA ALA A 68 -9.85 21.46 -16.06
C ALA A 68 -9.23 22.38 -17.12
N ALA A 69 -7.90 22.41 -17.23
CA ALA A 69 -7.20 23.21 -18.23
C ALA A 69 -7.57 22.81 -19.67
N LEU A 70 -7.66 21.50 -19.93
CA LEU A 70 -8.08 20.98 -21.24
C LEU A 70 -9.54 21.34 -21.55
N SER A 71 -10.45 21.11 -20.61
CA SER A 71 -11.89 21.41 -20.79
C SER A 71 -12.16 22.90 -20.97
N TRP A 72 -11.37 23.76 -20.29
CA TRP A 72 -11.41 25.20 -20.47
C TRP A 72 -10.97 25.59 -21.89
N TRP A 73 -9.86 25.03 -22.36
CA TRP A 73 -9.35 25.29 -23.71
C TRP A 73 -10.32 24.86 -24.80
N THR A 74 -10.92 23.67 -24.68
CA THR A 74 -11.69 23.08 -25.77
C THR A 74 -13.16 23.48 -25.76
N GLN A 75 -13.80 23.56 -24.58
CA GLN A 75 -15.26 23.62 -24.47
C GLN A 75 -15.78 24.79 -23.63
N HIS A 76 -14.92 25.58 -22.99
CA HIS A 76 -15.29 26.71 -22.10
C HIS A 76 -16.31 26.33 -21.01
N ARG A 77 -16.47 25.04 -20.70
CA ARG A 77 -17.35 24.52 -19.66
C ARG A 77 -16.57 23.54 -18.81
N LEU A 78 -16.69 23.71 -17.50
CA LEU A 78 -16.12 22.79 -16.52
C LEU A 78 -17.18 21.71 -16.23
N PRO A 79 -16.97 20.45 -16.61
CA PRO A 79 -17.86 19.35 -16.23
C PRO A 79 -17.63 19.01 -14.75
N LEU A 80 -18.17 19.84 -13.87
CA LEU A 80 -18.02 19.73 -12.42
C LEU A 80 -18.50 18.38 -11.87
N ASP A 81 -19.54 17.81 -12.47
CA ASP A 81 -20.08 16.50 -12.07
C ASP A 81 -19.07 15.36 -12.24
N TRP A 82 -18.32 15.36 -13.35
CA TRP A 82 -17.31 14.35 -13.61
C TRP A 82 -16.08 14.54 -12.70
N LEU A 83 -15.59 15.78 -12.55
CA LEU A 83 -14.49 16.08 -11.64
C LEU A 83 -14.83 15.63 -10.21
N LEU A 84 -16.04 15.95 -9.75
CA LEU A 84 -16.48 15.61 -8.40
C LEU A 84 -16.60 14.09 -8.23
N ALA A 85 -17.24 13.38 -9.15
CA ALA A 85 -17.35 11.92 -9.09
C ALA A 85 -15.97 11.23 -9.14
N ALA A 86 -15.04 11.70 -9.98
CA ALA A 86 -13.70 11.13 -10.07
C ALA A 86 -12.90 11.32 -8.78
N ASN A 87 -12.88 12.54 -8.23
CA ASN A 87 -12.20 12.83 -6.96
C ASN A 87 -12.80 12.03 -5.79
N LEU A 88 -14.13 11.97 -5.73
CA LEU A 88 -14.83 11.26 -4.66
C LEU A 88 -14.60 9.75 -4.74
N ARG A 89 -14.55 9.17 -5.94
CA ARG A 89 -14.21 7.75 -6.15
C ARG A 89 -12.79 7.45 -5.69
N VAL A 90 -11.80 8.25 -6.11
CA VAL A 90 -10.40 8.03 -5.71
C VAL A 90 -10.25 8.15 -4.20
N LEU A 91 -10.87 9.15 -3.58
CA LEU A 91 -10.87 9.32 -2.13
C LEU A 91 -11.52 8.13 -1.40
N LEU A 92 -12.68 7.68 -1.88
CA LEU A 92 -13.38 6.53 -1.32
C LEU A 92 -12.54 5.26 -1.39
N MET A 93 -11.92 4.99 -2.54
CA MET A 93 -11.02 3.84 -2.74
C MET A 93 -9.82 3.89 -1.80
N ALA A 94 -9.17 5.05 -1.68
CA ALA A 94 -8.05 5.23 -0.75
C ALA A 94 -8.48 5.03 0.71
N LEU A 95 -9.61 5.62 1.11
CA LEU A 95 -10.15 5.49 2.46
C LEU A 95 -10.50 4.03 2.79
N LEU A 96 -11.16 3.33 1.86
CA LEU A 96 -11.49 1.91 1.99
C LEU A 96 -10.23 1.05 2.15
N THR A 97 -9.20 1.34 1.36
CA THR A 97 -7.89 0.67 1.44
C THR A 97 -7.24 0.88 2.82
N PHE A 98 -7.21 2.13 3.31
CA PHE A 98 -6.66 2.42 4.64
C PHE A 98 -7.46 1.77 5.76
N LEU A 99 -8.78 1.73 5.65
CA LEU A 99 -9.64 1.07 6.62
C LEU A 99 -9.37 -0.45 6.65
N PHE A 100 -9.23 -1.07 5.48
CA PHE A 100 -8.88 -2.48 5.35
C PHE A 100 -7.54 -2.79 6.02
N ILE A 101 -6.48 -2.04 5.67
CA ILE A 101 -5.14 -2.22 6.26
C ILE A 101 -5.16 -2.04 7.78
N ALA A 102 -5.96 -1.11 8.31
CA ALA A 102 -6.03 -0.84 9.75
C ALA A 102 -6.80 -1.92 10.54
N ARG A 103 -7.72 -2.65 9.90
CA ARG A 103 -8.65 -3.56 10.58
C ARG A 103 -8.42 -5.04 10.30
N VAL A 104 -7.69 -5.37 9.24
CA VAL A 104 -7.51 -6.75 8.79
C VAL A 104 -6.07 -7.19 8.99
N ASN A 105 -5.91 -8.33 9.66
CA ASN A 105 -4.62 -8.99 9.75
C ASN A 105 -4.39 -9.82 8.48
N LEU A 106 -3.41 -9.41 7.65
CA LEU A 106 -3.14 -10.05 6.36
C LEU A 106 -2.77 -11.54 6.50
N PHE A 107 -2.08 -11.93 7.59
CA PHE A 107 -1.76 -13.34 7.85
C PHE A 107 -3.02 -14.19 8.05
N ARG A 108 -4.02 -13.67 8.77
CA ARG A 108 -5.31 -14.35 8.97
C ARG A 108 -6.17 -14.31 7.71
N ALA A 109 -6.08 -13.24 6.94
CA ALA A 109 -6.85 -13.10 5.71
C ALA A 109 -6.41 -14.08 4.61
N LEU A 110 -5.12 -14.46 4.58
CA LEU A 110 -4.54 -15.40 3.61
C LEU A 110 -4.50 -16.87 4.07
N ASP A 111 -5.07 -17.19 5.24
CA ASP A 111 -5.07 -18.55 5.82
C ASP A 111 -5.80 -19.59 4.94
N PHE A 112 -6.55 -19.14 3.92
CA PHE A 112 -7.14 -20.03 2.92
C PHE A 112 -6.09 -20.83 2.13
N SER A 113 -4.85 -20.35 2.05
CA SER A 113 -3.76 -21.01 1.34
C SER A 113 -2.50 -21.06 2.20
N ARG A 114 -2.11 -22.28 2.57
CA ARG A 114 -0.85 -22.54 3.28
C ARG A 114 0.36 -22.01 2.53
N ARG A 115 0.34 -22.08 1.19
CA ARG A 115 1.43 -21.58 0.33
C ARG A 115 1.56 -20.06 0.41
N LEU A 116 0.45 -19.33 0.34
CA LEU A 116 0.46 -17.87 0.44
C LEU A 116 0.85 -17.39 1.83
N THR A 117 0.33 -18.03 2.88
CA THR A 117 0.69 -17.72 4.26
C THR A 117 2.18 -17.98 4.51
N PHE A 118 2.71 -19.08 3.97
CA PHE A 118 4.14 -19.38 4.00
C PHE A 118 4.97 -18.32 3.27
N LEU A 119 4.61 -17.97 2.02
CA LEU A 119 5.31 -16.92 1.26
C LEU A 119 5.26 -15.56 1.95
N LEU A 120 4.11 -15.18 2.51
CA LEU A 120 3.96 -13.92 3.26
C LEU A 120 4.87 -13.93 4.49
N THR A 121 4.89 -15.03 5.24
CA THR A 121 5.73 -15.16 6.44
C THR A 121 7.21 -15.03 6.09
N LEU A 122 7.64 -15.72 5.04
CA LEU A 122 9.02 -15.64 4.55
C LEU A 122 9.36 -14.23 4.05
N ALA A 123 8.48 -13.60 3.27
CA ALA A 123 8.69 -12.23 2.79
C ALA A 123 8.79 -11.22 3.95
N VAL A 124 7.93 -11.35 4.96
CA VAL A 124 7.95 -10.48 6.14
C VAL A 124 9.24 -10.70 6.94
N SER A 125 9.67 -11.95 7.17
CA SER A 125 10.94 -12.21 7.87
C SER A 125 12.14 -11.65 7.12
N GLN A 126 12.20 -11.83 5.79
CA GLN A 126 13.30 -11.32 4.96
C GLN A 126 13.30 -9.79 4.93
N SER A 127 12.14 -9.15 4.79
CA SER A 127 12.05 -7.68 4.78
C SER A 127 12.51 -7.05 6.10
N LEU A 128 12.20 -7.68 7.25
CA LEU A 128 12.71 -7.23 8.55
C LEU A 128 14.23 -7.38 8.66
N GLY A 129 14.79 -8.47 8.15
CA GLY A 129 16.24 -8.68 8.09
C GLY A 129 16.95 -7.61 7.24
N LEU A 130 16.49 -7.43 6.00
CA LEU A 130 17.05 -6.43 5.08
C LEU A 130 16.89 -5.00 5.61
N ARG A 131 15.79 -4.69 6.30
CA ARG A 131 15.57 -3.38 6.91
C ARG A 131 16.62 -3.06 7.97
N ARG A 132 16.95 -4.03 8.83
CA ARG A 132 18.01 -3.85 9.85
C ARG A 132 19.35 -3.55 9.17
N THR A 133 19.72 -4.33 8.16
CA THR A 133 20.98 -4.11 7.44
C THR A 133 21.00 -2.78 6.69
N LEU A 134 19.88 -2.32 6.14
CA LEU A 134 19.77 -0.99 5.54
C LEU A 134 20.00 0.12 6.57
N ASP A 135 19.48 -0.05 7.78
CA ASP A 135 19.70 0.90 8.87
C ASP A 135 21.17 0.91 9.32
N ASP A 136 21.85 -0.24 9.32
CA ASP A 136 23.30 -0.33 9.56
C ASP A 136 24.12 0.42 8.50
N PHE A 137 23.76 0.30 7.21
CA PHE A 137 24.38 1.08 6.15
C PHE A 137 24.18 2.59 6.34
N ARG A 138 22.99 3.01 6.78
CA ARG A 138 22.70 4.42 7.07
C ARG A 138 23.55 4.94 8.23
N LEU A 139 23.66 4.18 9.31
CA LEU A 139 24.51 4.52 10.45
C LEU A 139 25.99 4.57 10.06
N GLY A 140 26.45 3.62 9.25
CA GLY A 140 27.81 3.61 8.72
C GLY A 140 28.14 4.80 7.82
N LEU A 141 27.16 5.34 7.08
CA LEU A 141 27.35 6.57 6.33
C LEU A 141 27.41 7.80 7.23
N HIS A 142 26.57 7.85 8.26
CA HIS A 142 26.55 8.95 9.22
C HIS A 142 27.82 9.01 10.06
N SER A 143 28.36 7.87 10.50
CA SER A 143 29.57 7.85 11.34
C SER A 143 30.85 8.21 10.57
N ARG A 144 30.90 7.90 9.27
CA ARG A 144 32.06 8.19 8.40
C ARG A 144 32.11 9.63 7.89
N ALA A 145 31.09 10.44 8.16
CA ALA A 145 30.96 11.77 7.60
C ALA A 145 31.01 12.84 8.69
N ILE A 146 32.04 13.68 8.66
CA ILE A 146 32.20 14.85 9.56
C ILE A 146 31.08 15.89 9.30
N ARG A 147 30.48 15.88 8.10
CA ARG A 147 29.34 16.71 7.67
C ARG A 147 28.29 15.83 6.97
N PRO A 148 27.01 16.23 6.93
CA PRO A 148 25.99 15.46 6.23
C PRO A 148 26.37 15.26 4.76
N ALA A 149 26.31 14.01 4.29
CA ALA A 149 26.71 13.65 2.94
C ALA A 149 25.85 14.39 1.89
N GLY A 150 26.51 14.96 0.87
CA GLY A 150 25.83 15.58 -0.26
C GLY A 150 24.99 14.58 -1.06
N LEU A 151 24.03 15.09 -1.85
CA LEU A 151 23.06 14.27 -2.60
C LEU A 151 23.73 13.21 -3.49
N LYS A 152 24.80 13.57 -4.20
CA LYS A 152 25.54 12.65 -5.07
C LYS A 152 26.21 11.51 -4.29
N ALA A 153 26.70 11.77 -3.08
CA ALA A 153 27.31 10.76 -2.21
C ALA A 153 26.26 9.83 -1.62
N ARG A 154 25.12 10.38 -1.16
CA ARG A 154 23.97 9.59 -0.68
C ARG A 154 23.43 8.67 -1.76
N TYR A 155 23.30 9.15 -2.99
CA TYR A 155 22.85 8.34 -4.12
C TYR A 155 23.80 7.17 -4.41
N ARG A 156 25.12 7.43 -4.50
CA ARG A 156 26.10 6.35 -4.73
C ARG A 156 26.12 5.33 -3.60
N ALA A 157 26.01 5.79 -2.36
CA ALA A 157 25.97 4.91 -1.21
C ALA A 157 24.69 4.06 -1.18
N ALA A 158 23.54 4.65 -1.49
CA ALA A 158 22.28 3.94 -1.62
C ALA A 158 22.34 2.90 -2.75
N ALA A 159 22.92 3.23 -3.90
CA ALA A 159 23.11 2.29 -5.01
C ALA A 159 23.99 1.09 -4.61
N ARG A 160 25.10 1.32 -3.90
CA ARG A 160 25.97 0.26 -3.39
C ARG A 160 25.27 -0.61 -2.34
N ALA A 161 24.53 0.00 -1.41
CA ALA A 161 23.75 -0.72 -0.42
C ALA A 161 22.65 -1.56 -1.09
N ALA A 162 21.95 -1.02 -2.09
CA ALA A 162 20.91 -1.73 -2.83
C ALA A 162 21.48 -2.93 -3.60
N ALA A 163 22.61 -2.76 -4.30
CA ALA A 163 23.29 -3.86 -4.99
C ALA A 163 23.68 -4.98 -4.01
N TRP A 164 24.32 -4.62 -2.89
CA TRP A 164 24.71 -5.59 -1.86
C TRP A 164 23.49 -6.30 -1.25
N LEU A 165 22.40 -5.56 -0.96
CA LEU A 165 21.17 -6.13 -0.40
C LEU A 165 20.52 -7.12 -1.37
N LEU A 166 20.57 -6.84 -2.67
CA LEU A 166 20.05 -7.73 -3.71
C LEU A 166 20.86 -9.02 -3.79
N ASP A 167 22.19 -8.92 -3.84
CA ASP A 167 23.09 -10.07 -3.85
C ASP A 167 22.88 -10.93 -2.59
N ARG A 168 22.76 -10.28 -1.43
CA ARG A 168 22.49 -10.96 -0.16
C ARG A 168 21.11 -11.62 -0.15
N ALA A 169 20.09 -11.00 -0.72
CA ALA A 169 18.75 -11.58 -0.81
C ALA A 169 18.73 -12.82 -1.72
N LEU A 170 19.46 -12.79 -2.84
CA LEU A 170 19.59 -13.95 -3.74
C LEU A 170 20.33 -15.11 -3.10
N ALA A 171 21.44 -14.83 -2.39
CA ALA A 171 22.18 -15.83 -1.63
C ALA A 171 21.32 -16.45 -0.52
N ASN A 172 20.65 -15.61 0.29
CA ASN A 172 19.74 -16.06 1.35
C ASN A 172 18.59 -16.90 0.80
N ALA A 173 18.06 -16.57 -0.39
CA ALA A 173 16.99 -17.33 -1.02
C ALA A 173 17.44 -18.76 -1.37
N HIS A 174 18.65 -18.93 -1.91
CA HIS A 174 19.23 -20.24 -2.19
C HIS A 174 19.46 -21.04 -0.91
N GLU A 175 20.10 -20.44 0.11
CA GLU A 175 20.34 -21.10 1.40
C GLU A 175 19.02 -21.51 2.07
N SER A 176 18.03 -20.62 2.07
CA SER A 176 16.71 -20.90 2.66
C SER A 176 15.98 -22.02 1.91
N ALA A 177 16.03 -22.04 0.58
CA ALA A 177 15.43 -23.09 -0.24
C ALA A 177 16.08 -24.46 0.04
N GLN A 178 17.42 -24.51 0.08
CA GLN A 178 18.17 -25.73 0.40
C GLN A 178 17.87 -26.23 1.82
N ALA A 179 17.82 -25.33 2.80
CA ALA A 179 17.48 -25.66 4.18
C ALA A 179 16.04 -26.20 4.33
N LEU A 180 15.09 -25.68 3.54
CA LEU A 180 13.72 -26.20 3.51
C LEU A 180 13.66 -27.56 2.82
N GLN A 181 14.43 -27.75 1.75
CA GLN A 181 14.51 -29.03 1.03
C GLN A 181 15.11 -30.13 1.91
N SER A 182 16.18 -29.85 2.65
CA SER A 182 16.80 -30.83 3.57
C SER A 182 15.86 -31.23 4.72
N ARG A 183 14.98 -30.31 5.14
CA ARG A 183 13.90 -30.56 6.11
C ARG A 183 12.69 -31.29 5.53
N GLY A 184 12.73 -31.66 4.25
CA GLY A 184 11.66 -32.43 3.58
C GLY A 184 10.43 -31.61 3.18
N PHE A 185 10.54 -30.28 3.10
CA PHE A 185 9.40 -29.39 2.85
C PHE A 185 8.84 -29.47 1.42
N PHE A 186 9.62 -29.97 0.46
CA PHE A 186 9.26 -30.08 -0.97
C PHE A 186 9.01 -31.52 -1.43
N LYS A 187 8.72 -32.44 -0.51
CA LYS A 187 8.29 -33.80 -0.84
C LYS A 187 6.81 -33.86 -1.21
#